data_AF-A0A3M1BVS5-F1
#
_entry.id   AF-A0A3M1BVS5-F1
#
_cell.length_a   1.000
_cell.length_b   1.000
_cell.length_c   1.000
_cell.angle_alpha   90.00
_cell.angle_beta   90.00
_cell.angle_gamma   90.00
#
_symmetry.space_group_name_H-M   'P 1'
#
loop_
_entity.id
_entity.type
_entity.pdbx_description
1 polymer ?
#
loop_
_entity_poly.entity_id
_entity_poly.type
_entity_poly.pdbx_seq_one_letter_code
_entity_poly.pdbx_strand_id
1 'polypeptide(L)'
;VQGYKPRDAVVYQTKTYLEGVMEKYVPGDYEFDVPQKLIDLYNQKDYGVYAEGGRMPVCFIGSNHTTGGNSGSPAIDAHGNLIGLNFDRVWEGTMSDYNFDERLCRNIMVDVRYILFLIDKFAGAENIVREMKLVRPKTASKPDNKTRFKVKERQAPRE
;
A
#
# COMPACT_ATOMS: atom_id res chain seq x y z
N VAL A 1 7.52 0.58 -4.84
CA VAL A 1 6.43 -0.37 -5.19
C VAL A 1 6.84 -1.11 -6.44
N GLN A 2 7.08 -2.42 -6.35
CA GLN A 2 7.67 -3.22 -7.44
C GLN A 2 7.17 -4.67 -7.39
N GLY A 3 6.75 -5.20 -8.54
CA GLY A 3 6.37 -6.61 -8.71
C GLY A 3 7.58 -7.53 -8.72
N TYR A 4 7.35 -8.81 -8.99
CA TYR A 4 8.45 -9.78 -9.15
C TYR A 4 8.02 -11.01 -9.96
N LYS A 5 9.01 -11.82 -10.35
CA LYS A 5 8.82 -13.07 -11.08
C LYS A 5 9.21 -14.23 -10.17
N PRO A 6 8.25 -14.99 -9.62
CA PRO A 6 8.57 -16.11 -8.74
C PRO A 6 9.15 -17.31 -9.50
N ARG A 7 8.78 -17.47 -10.78
CA ARG A 7 9.20 -18.57 -11.66
C ARG A 7 9.00 -18.19 -13.12
N ASP A 8 9.45 -19.07 -14.02
CA ASP A 8 9.31 -18.87 -15.46
C ASP A 8 7.85 -18.60 -15.88
N ALA A 9 7.68 -17.69 -16.84
CA ALA A 9 6.40 -17.22 -17.38
C ALA A 9 5.37 -16.64 -16.38
N VAL A 10 5.70 -16.49 -15.09
CA VAL A 10 4.78 -15.93 -14.07
C VAL A 10 5.27 -14.58 -13.57
N VAL A 11 4.36 -13.62 -13.52
CA VAL A 11 4.62 -12.28 -12.98
C VAL A 11 3.57 -11.95 -11.93
N TYR A 12 4.03 -11.68 -10.71
CA TYR A 12 3.18 -11.09 -9.70
C TYR A 12 3.23 -9.57 -9.80
N GLN A 13 2.05 -8.98 -9.99
CA GLN A 13 1.88 -7.55 -10.07
C GLN A 13 2.04 -6.90 -8.69
N THR A 14 2.11 -5.58 -8.68
CA THR A 14 2.38 -4.81 -7.46
C THR A 14 1.21 -4.69 -6.51
N LYS A 15 -0.03 -4.86 -6.99
CA LYS A 15 -1.26 -4.52 -6.27
C LYS A 15 -2.29 -5.63 -6.42
N THR A 16 -3.11 -5.78 -5.38
CA THR A 16 -4.30 -6.62 -5.35
C THR A 16 -5.53 -5.74 -5.17
N TYR A 17 -6.69 -6.29 -5.51
CA TYR A 17 -7.97 -5.59 -5.46
C TYR A 17 -9.03 -6.46 -4.80
N LEU A 18 -10.12 -5.86 -4.35
CA LEU A 18 -11.22 -6.54 -3.66
C LEU A 18 -11.87 -7.65 -4.53
N GLU A 19 -11.77 -7.52 -5.86
CA GLU A 19 -12.08 -8.60 -6.80
C GLU A 19 -11.40 -9.93 -6.43
N GLY A 20 -10.11 -9.88 -6.09
CA GLY A 20 -9.35 -11.09 -5.73
C GLY A 20 -9.70 -11.64 -4.35
N VAL A 21 -10.38 -10.87 -3.50
CA VAL A 21 -11.02 -11.40 -2.27
C VAL A 21 -12.25 -12.20 -2.66
N MET A 22 -13.06 -11.67 -3.58
CA MET A 22 -14.26 -12.36 -4.08
C MET A 22 -13.94 -13.60 -4.92
N GLU A 23 -12.84 -13.60 -5.67
CA GLU A 23 -12.34 -14.80 -6.37
C GLU A 23 -11.97 -15.94 -5.40
N LYS A 24 -11.60 -15.59 -4.16
CA LYS A 24 -11.24 -16.55 -3.10
C LYS A 24 -12.39 -16.91 -2.17
N TYR A 25 -13.49 -16.17 -2.23
CA TYR A 25 -14.59 -16.29 -1.29
C TYR A 25 -15.23 -17.69 -1.35
N VAL A 26 -15.33 -18.35 -0.20
CA VAL A 26 -16.04 -19.62 -0.01
C VAL A 26 -17.02 -19.47 1.15
N PRO A 27 -18.35 -19.48 0.92
CA PRO A 27 -19.34 -19.28 1.98
C PRO A 27 -19.19 -20.27 3.13
N GLY A 28 -19.05 -19.75 4.36
CA GLY A 28 -18.93 -20.54 5.59
C GLY A 28 -17.59 -21.26 5.78
N ASP A 29 -16.60 -21.01 4.92
CA ASP A 29 -15.24 -21.50 5.11
C ASP A 29 -14.52 -20.75 6.24
N TYR A 30 -13.75 -21.46 7.05
CA TYR A 30 -13.08 -20.86 8.21
C TYR A 30 -12.05 -19.78 7.84
N GLU A 31 -11.39 -19.91 6.69
CA GLU A 31 -10.33 -19.00 6.24
C GLU A 31 -10.83 -18.00 5.19
N PHE A 32 -11.78 -18.43 4.35
CA PHE A 32 -12.18 -17.72 3.14
C PHE A 32 -13.65 -17.27 3.12
N ASP A 33 -14.39 -17.34 4.23
CA ASP A 33 -15.69 -16.68 4.33
C ASP A 33 -15.54 -15.15 4.35
N VAL A 34 -16.51 -14.45 3.78
CA VAL A 34 -16.50 -12.98 3.65
C VAL A 34 -17.76 -12.40 4.28
N PRO A 35 -17.66 -11.38 5.16
CA PRO A 35 -18.83 -10.77 5.77
C PRO A 35 -19.80 -10.20 4.72
N GLN A 36 -21.11 -10.48 4.89
CA GLN A 36 -22.16 -10.07 3.95
C GLN A 36 -22.09 -8.58 3.57
N LYS A 37 -21.83 -7.70 4.54
CA LYS A 37 -21.72 -6.25 4.27
C LYS A 37 -20.59 -5.92 3.29
N LEU A 38 -19.46 -6.65 3.33
CA LEU A 38 -18.36 -6.42 2.40
C LEU A 38 -18.72 -6.93 0.99
N ILE A 39 -19.46 -8.03 0.90
CA ILE A 39 -20.03 -8.54 -0.35
C ILE A 39 -20.98 -7.50 -0.97
N ASP A 40 -21.87 -6.91 -0.17
CA ASP A 40 -22.82 -5.90 -0.63
C ASP A 40 -22.12 -4.65 -1.15
N LEU A 41 -21.13 -4.13 -0.40
CA LEU A 41 -20.31 -3.00 -0.84
C LEU A 41 -19.55 -3.30 -2.14
N TYR A 42 -19.05 -4.53 -2.30
CA TYR A 42 -18.39 -4.97 -3.51
C TYR A 42 -19.35 -5.04 -4.72
N ASN A 43 -20.56 -5.58 -4.53
CA ASN A 43 -21.56 -5.72 -5.58
C ASN A 43 -22.11 -4.35 -6.03
N GLN A 44 -22.33 -3.44 -5.08
CA GLN A 44 -22.81 -2.09 -5.36
C GLN A 44 -21.69 -1.15 -5.85
N LYS A 45 -20.43 -1.58 -5.78
CA LYS A 45 -19.24 -0.77 -6.03
C LYS A 45 -19.23 0.53 -5.20
N ASP A 46 -19.78 0.49 -3.98
CA ASP A 46 -19.83 1.65 -3.07
C ASP A 46 -18.48 1.87 -2.37
N TYR A 47 -17.50 2.28 -3.18
CA TYR A 47 -16.12 2.47 -2.77
C TYR A 47 -15.79 3.93 -2.42
N GLY A 48 -16.68 4.87 -2.76
CA GLY A 48 -16.48 6.29 -2.56
C GLY A 48 -15.15 6.81 -3.13
N VAL A 49 -14.46 7.64 -2.35
CA VAL A 49 -13.19 8.28 -2.72
C VAL A 49 -11.98 7.35 -2.67
N TYR A 50 -12.15 6.12 -2.17
CA TYR A 50 -11.05 5.17 -1.94
C TYR A 50 -10.74 4.32 -3.18
N ALA A 51 -11.62 4.32 -4.17
CA ALA A 51 -11.46 3.56 -5.41
C ALA A 51 -10.30 4.06 -6.28
N GLU A 52 -9.70 3.14 -7.02
CA GLU A 52 -8.75 3.39 -8.11
C GLU A 52 -9.37 2.88 -9.41
N GLY A 53 -9.86 3.79 -10.25
CA GLY A 53 -10.49 3.42 -11.53
C GLY A 53 -11.68 2.47 -11.36
N GLY A 54 -12.52 2.70 -10.35
CA GLY A 54 -13.68 1.85 -10.04
C GLY A 54 -13.35 0.53 -9.33
N ARG A 55 -12.08 0.27 -9.01
CA ARG A 55 -11.63 -0.92 -8.29
C ARG A 55 -11.16 -0.55 -6.89
N MET A 56 -11.48 -1.37 -5.88
CA MET A 56 -10.99 -1.18 -4.52
C MET A 56 -9.60 -1.83 -4.35
N PRO A 57 -8.50 -1.07 -4.22
CA PRO A 57 -7.19 -1.64 -3.92
C PRO A 57 -7.20 -2.25 -2.50
N VAL A 58 -6.49 -3.36 -2.30
CA VAL A 58 -6.45 -4.10 -1.01
C VAL A 58 -5.05 -4.09 -0.43
N CYS A 59 -4.10 -4.76 -1.09
CA CYS A 59 -2.70 -4.82 -0.67
C CYS A 59 -1.77 -4.46 -1.82
N PHE A 60 -0.55 -4.07 -1.48
CA PHE A 60 0.55 -3.89 -2.43
C PHE A 60 1.87 -4.37 -1.86
N ILE A 61 2.84 -4.57 -2.76
CA ILE A 61 4.18 -5.06 -2.41
C ILE A 61 5.28 -4.04 -2.74
N GLY A 62 6.33 -4.05 -1.93
CA GLY A 62 7.49 -3.18 -2.03
C GLY A 62 8.80 -3.96 -2.01
N SER A 63 9.88 -3.34 -2.48
CA SER A 63 11.24 -3.85 -2.40
C SER A 63 11.93 -3.44 -1.09
N ASN A 64 11.15 -3.17 -0.04
CA ASN A 64 11.66 -2.80 1.26
C ASN A 64 12.14 -4.07 1.99
N HIS A 65 13.28 -3.99 2.67
CA HIS A 65 13.79 -5.08 3.50
C HIS A 65 13.10 -5.03 4.86
N THR A 66 12.27 -6.03 5.14
CA THR A 66 11.58 -6.19 6.41
C THR A 66 11.84 -7.57 7.00
N THR A 67 11.57 -7.71 8.30
CA THR A 67 11.60 -8.96 9.06
C THR A 67 10.60 -8.91 10.21
N GLY A 68 10.54 -9.95 11.06
CA GLY A 68 9.78 -9.97 12.30
C GLY A 68 10.04 -8.71 13.15
N GLY A 69 8.96 -8.11 13.67
CA GLY A 69 8.99 -6.81 14.35
C GLY A 69 8.59 -5.61 13.49
N ASN A 70 8.51 -5.77 12.16
CA ASN A 70 8.00 -4.72 11.26
C ASN A 70 6.47 -4.77 11.03
N SER A 71 5.75 -5.65 11.71
CA SER A 71 4.29 -5.69 11.65
C SER A 71 3.73 -4.38 12.23
N GLY A 72 2.90 -3.69 11.44
CA GLY A 72 2.38 -2.36 11.78
C GLY A 72 3.30 -1.19 11.38
N SER A 73 4.44 -1.43 10.72
CA SER A 73 5.30 -0.32 10.28
C SER A 73 4.61 0.52 9.19
N PRO A 74 4.68 1.86 9.28
CA PRO A 74 4.09 2.74 8.26
C PRO A 74 4.94 2.74 6.99
N ALA A 75 4.30 2.51 5.85
CA ALA A 75 4.89 2.78 4.55
C ALA A 75 4.51 4.21 4.12
N ILE A 76 5.51 5.06 3.90
CA ILE A 76 5.33 6.47 3.56
C ILE A 76 5.74 6.77 2.11
N ASP A 77 5.10 7.76 1.51
CA ASP A 77 5.50 8.29 0.21
C ASP A 77 6.68 9.27 0.31
N ALA A 78 7.14 9.79 -0.83
CA ALA A 78 8.24 10.74 -0.91
C ALA A 78 8.00 12.08 -0.19
N HIS A 79 6.77 12.35 0.24
CA HIS A 79 6.37 13.55 0.96
C HIS A 79 6.06 13.25 2.44
N GLY A 80 6.31 12.02 2.92
CA GLY A 80 6.06 11.61 4.29
C GLY A 80 4.61 11.28 4.60
N ASN A 81 3.74 11.09 3.59
CA ASN A 81 2.35 10.70 3.81
C ASN A 81 2.22 9.18 3.89
N LEU A 82 1.38 8.68 4.80
CA LEU A 82 1.07 7.27 4.91
C LEU A 82 0.36 6.75 3.66
N ILE A 83 0.89 5.68 3.06
CA ILE A 83 0.31 5.02 1.87
C ILE A 83 -0.02 3.54 2.11
N GLY A 84 0.54 2.93 3.15
CA GLY A 84 0.21 1.56 3.53
C GLY A 84 0.76 1.18 4.89
N LEU A 85 0.34 0.00 5.36
CA LEU A 85 0.76 -0.56 6.63
C LEU A 85 1.37 -1.94 6.38
N ASN A 86 2.63 -2.13 6.78
CA ASN A 86 3.34 -3.39 6.59
C ASN A 86 2.76 -4.45 7.52
N PHE A 87 2.56 -5.67 7.00
CA PHE A 87 2.11 -6.79 7.84
C PHE A 87 2.89 -8.08 7.61
N ASP A 88 3.48 -8.30 6.44
CA ASP A 88 4.13 -9.58 6.13
C ASP A 88 5.22 -9.48 5.03
N ARG A 89 5.71 -10.63 4.59
CA ARG A 89 6.69 -10.85 3.51
C ARG A 89 6.20 -11.93 2.54
N VAL A 90 6.61 -11.84 1.28
CA VAL A 90 6.28 -12.88 0.30
C VAL A 90 7.07 -14.16 0.57
N TRP A 91 6.51 -15.29 0.12
CA TRP A 91 7.09 -16.62 0.30
C TRP A 91 8.56 -16.72 -0.12
N GLU A 92 8.89 -16.24 -1.33
CA GLU A 92 10.26 -16.29 -1.88
C GLU A 92 11.24 -15.39 -1.11
N GLY A 93 10.73 -14.46 -0.31
CA GLY A 93 11.51 -13.54 0.51
C GLY A 93 11.77 -14.02 1.93
N THR A 94 11.28 -15.20 2.34
CA THR A 94 11.42 -15.69 3.72
C THR A 94 12.87 -15.85 4.18
N MET A 95 13.81 -16.07 3.26
CA MET A 95 15.25 -16.16 3.54
C MET A 95 15.93 -14.82 3.87
N SER A 96 15.21 -13.69 3.76
CA SER A 96 15.78 -12.33 3.85
C SER A 96 16.45 -11.99 5.18
N ASP A 97 16.22 -12.80 6.22
CA ASP A 97 16.86 -12.64 7.52
C ASP A 97 18.34 -13.05 7.49
N TYR A 98 18.70 -13.90 6.52
CA TYR A 98 20.06 -14.36 6.29
C TYR A 98 20.65 -13.80 4.99
N ASN A 99 19.87 -13.83 3.90
CA ASN A 99 20.32 -13.36 2.59
C ASN A 99 19.20 -12.61 1.85
N PHE A 100 19.45 -11.34 1.56
CA PHE A 100 18.53 -10.49 0.82
C PHE A 100 18.79 -10.58 -0.69
N ASP A 101 17.81 -11.06 -1.46
CA ASP A 101 17.81 -11.02 -2.92
C ASP A 101 16.79 -9.99 -3.40
N GLU A 102 17.27 -8.87 -3.94
CA GLU A 102 16.42 -7.77 -4.44
C GLU A 102 15.43 -8.20 -5.54
N ARG A 103 15.66 -9.32 -6.21
CA ARG A 103 14.79 -9.83 -7.27
C ARG A 103 13.55 -10.52 -6.70
N LEU A 104 13.66 -11.10 -5.51
CA LEU A 104 12.63 -11.97 -4.91
C LEU A 104 12.04 -11.39 -3.62
N CYS A 105 12.85 -10.74 -2.78
CA CYS A 105 12.40 -10.25 -1.48
C CYS A 105 11.40 -9.09 -1.65
N ARG A 106 10.18 -9.28 -1.12
CA ARG A 106 9.14 -8.26 -1.09
C ARG A 106 8.45 -8.24 0.26
N ASN A 107 8.19 -7.04 0.78
CA ASN A 107 7.29 -6.85 1.91
C ASN A 107 5.85 -6.65 1.42
N ILE A 108 4.88 -7.06 2.23
CA ILE A 108 3.44 -6.98 1.94
C ILE A 108 2.82 -5.93 2.85
N MET A 109 2.10 -4.99 2.23
CA MET A 109 1.43 -3.88 2.91
C MET A 109 -0.04 -3.85 2.52
N VAL A 110 -0.91 -3.56 3.48
CA VAL A 110 -2.29 -3.17 3.18
C VAL A 110 -2.30 -1.73 2.66
N ASP A 111 -3.10 -1.46 1.63
CA ASP A 111 -3.27 -0.12 1.07
C ASP A 111 -4.08 0.74 2.04
N VAL A 112 -3.61 1.95 2.34
CA VAL A 112 -4.30 2.84 3.29
C VAL A 112 -5.72 3.17 2.83
N ARG A 113 -5.99 3.13 1.52
CA ARG A 113 -7.35 3.32 0.98
C ARG A 113 -8.29 2.20 1.41
N TYR A 114 -7.81 0.96 1.48
CA TYR A 114 -8.61 -0.17 1.96
C TYR A 114 -8.91 -0.05 3.45
N ILE A 115 -7.92 0.37 4.25
CA ILE A 115 -8.11 0.61 5.69
C ILE A 115 -9.21 1.67 5.90
N LEU A 116 -9.09 2.82 5.22
CA LEU A 116 -10.07 3.89 5.34
C LEU A 116 -11.45 3.48 4.80
N PHE A 117 -11.50 2.72 3.70
CA PHE A 117 -12.74 2.16 3.18
C PHE A 117 -13.43 1.25 4.20
N LEU A 118 -12.70 0.39 4.90
CA LEU A 118 -13.27 -0.45 5.94
C LEU A 118 -13.75 0.37 7.13
N ILE A 119 -13.00 1.37 7.58
CA ILE A 119 -13.41 2.25 8.69
C ILE A 119 -14.68 3.04 8.31
N ASP A 120 -14.71 3.62 7.12
CA ASP A 120 -15.81 4.46 6.64
C ASP A 120 -17.04 3.62 6.25
N LYS A 121 -16.93 2.83 5.19
CA LYS A 121 -18.06 2.14 4.55
C LYS A 121 -18.48 0.87 5.29
N PHE A 122 -17.50 0.08 5.73
CA PHE A 122 -17.79 -1.19 6.40
C PHE A 122 -18.17 -0.99 7.88
N ALA A 123 -17.46 -0.13 8.63
CA ALA A 123 -17.73 0.09 10.04
C ALA A 123 -18.64 1.30 10.34
N GLY A 124 -18.78 2.26 9.42
CA GLY A 124 -19.55 3.50 9.68
C GLY A 124 -18.87 4.45 10.66
N ALA A 125 -17.56 4.33 10.86
CA ALA A 125 -16.79 5.06 11.87
C ALA A 125 -16.20 6.38 11.31
N GLU A 126 -17.07 7.23 10.76
CA GLU A 126 -16.69 8.51 10.14
C GLU A 126 -15.93 9.46 11.07
N ASN A 127 -16.13 9.35 12.39
CA ASN A 127 -15.41 10.14 13.38
C ASN A 127 -13.90 9.89 13.33
N ILE A 128 -13.48 8.63 13.12
CA ILE A 128 -12.06 8.26 13.04
C ILE A 128 -11.43 8.80 11.76
N VAL A 129 -12.15 8.74 10.65
CA VAL A 129 -11.68 9.30 9.38
C VAL A 129 -11.53 10.82 9.46
N ARG A 130 -12.47 11.51 10.13
CA ARG A 130 -12.45 12.97 10.32
C ARG A 130 -11.31 13.46 11.21
N GLU A 131 -10.81 12.63 12.12
CA GLU A 131 -9.65 12.95 12.95
C GLU A 131 -8.35 13.00 12.13
N MET A 132 -8.31 12.29 11.00
CA MET A 132 -7.12 12.19 10.16
C MET A 132 -7.02 13.36 9.16
N LYS A 133 -5.79 13.77 8.85
CA LYS A 133 -5.51 14.73 7.77
C LYS A 133 -5.33 13.99 6.44
N LEU A 134 -6.39 13.86 5.66
CA LEU A 134 -6.33 13.26 4.33
C LEU A 134 -5.73 14.23 3.31
N VAL A 135 -4.75 13.77 2.53
CA VAL A 135 -4.00 14.59 1.57
C VAL A 135 -4.03 13.98 0.17
N ARG A 136 -3.82 14.80 -0.87
CA ARG A 136 -3.78 14.37 -2.28
C ARG A 136 -2.49 14.83 -2.97
N PRO A 137 -1.32 14.26 -2.60
CA PRO A 137 -0.02 14.75 -3.08
C PRO A 137 0.17 14.59 -4.59
N LYS A 138 -0.52 13.64 -5.23
CA LYS A 138 -0.41 13.37 -6.68
C LYS A 138 -1.26 14.28 -7.57
N THR A 139 -2.27 14.95 -7.01
CA THR A 139 -3.13 15.89 -7.75
C THR A 139 -2.80 17.35 -7.45
N ALA A 140 -1.97 17.60 -6.43
CA ALA A 140 -1.42 18.92 -6.19
C ALA A 140 -0.52 19.30 -7.38
N SER A 141 -0.86 20.36 -8.10
CA SER A 141 -0.02 20.94 -9.14
C SER A 141 1.39 21.17 -8.57
N LYS A 142 2.43 20.86 -9.38
CA LYS A 142 3.84 21.04 -8.99
C LYS A 142 4.03 22.40 -8.29
N PRO A 143 4.72 22.45 -7.13
CA PRO A 143 5.07 23.73 -6.54
C PRO A 143 5.93 24.53 -7.53
N ASP A 144 5.63 25.83 -7.66
CA ASP A 144 6.35 26.76 -8.52
C ASP A 144 7.85 26.71 -8.17
N ASN A 145 8.70 26.54 -9.18
CA ASN A 145 10.11 26.17 -9.04
C ASN A 145 11.00 27.35 -8.56
N LYS A 146 10.42 28.34 -7.87
CA LYS A 146 11.04 29.62 -7.51
C LYS A 146 11.80 29.63 -6.19
N THR A 147 11.75 28.53 -5.42
CA THR A 147 12.47 28.43 -4.14
C THR A 147 13.53 27.33 -4.17
N ARG A 148 14.34 27.27 -5.24
CA ARG A 148 15.66 26.60 -5.12
C ARG A 148 16.57 27.50 -4.30
N PHE A 149 16.82 27.09 -3.06
CA PHE A 149 17.86 27.68 -2.22
C PHE A 149 19.17 27.79 -3.02
N LYS A 150 19.68 29.01 -3.18
CA LYS A 150 21.03 29.25 -3.70
C LYS A 150 22.03 28.71 -2.68
N VAL A 151 22.54 27.51 -2.91
CA VAL A 151 23.76 27.05 -2.24
C VAL A 151 24.88 27.98 -2.71
N LYS A 152 25.40 28.84 -1.81
CA LYS A 152 26.64 29.57 -2.06
C LYS A 152 27.77 28.55 -2.09
N GLU A 153 28.36 28.35 -3.26
CA GLU A 153 29.66 27.69 -3.38
C GLU A 153 30.66 28.41 -2.47
N ARG A 154 31.19 27.71 -1.46
CA ARG A 154 32.40 28.14 -0.77
C ARG A 154 33.57 27.74 -1.66
N GLN A 155 34.25 28.72 -2.23
CA GLN A 155 35.55 28.49 -2.86
C GLN A 155 36.52 28.00 -1.79
N ALA A 156 37.12 26.84 -2.02
CA ALA A 156 38.24 26.37 -1.22
C ALA A 156 39.46 27.29 -1.42
N PRO A 157 40.22 27.63 -0.37
CA PRO A 157 41.46 28.36 -0.55
C PRO A 157 42.45 27.49 -1.34
N ARG A 158 43.02 28.05 -2.40
CA ARG A 158 44.22 27.50 -3.03
C ARG A 158 45.41 27.78 -2.10
N GLU A 159 46.35 26.84 -2.14
CA GLU A 159 47.60 26.74 -1.35
C GLU A 159 48.27 28.07 -0.97
#